data_AF-A0A379B020-F1
#
_entry.id   AF-A0A379B020-F1
#
_cell.length_a   1.000
_cell.length_b   1.000
_cell.length_c   1.000
_cell.angle_alpha   90.00
_cell.angle_beta   90.00
_cell.angle_gamma   90.00
#
_symmetry.space_group_name_H-M   'P 1'
#
loop_
_entity.id
_entity.type
_entity.pdbx_description
1 polymer ?
#
loop_
_entity_poly.entity_id
_entity_poly.type
_entity_poly.pdbx_seq_one_letter_code
_entity_poly.pdbx_strand_id
1 'polypeptide(L)' 'MKLSIFKPQEPDLIMGDGKKYIILEKSRSFGWDIVRETRYGLPLDEIKQVHAYQIKYRDISPKNLLIVPVED' A
#
# COMPACT_ATOMS: atom_id res chain seq x y z
N MET A 1 23.45 -22.59 33.96
CA MET A 1 22.68 -22.38 32.71
C MET A 1 22.43 -20.89 32.55
N LYS A 2 22.90 -20.29 31.46
CA LYS A 2 22.81 -18.84 31.21
C LYS A 2 21.53 -18.61 30.39
N LEU A 3 20.51 -18.02 31.01
CA LEU A 3 19.26 -17.67 30.33
C LEU A 3 19.50 -16.42 29.48
N SER A 4 19.60 -16.61 28.17
CA SER A 4 19.64 -15.53 27.20
C SER A 4 18.25 -14.90 27.13
N ILE A 5 18.10 -13.72 27.69
CA ILE A 5 16.87 -12.92 27.62
C ILE A 5 16.67 -12.56 26.14
N PHE A 6 15.65 -13.14 25.51
CA PHE A 6 15.21 -12.75 24.17
C PHE A 6 14.73 -11.31 24.27
N LYS A 7 15.55 -10.34 23.86
CA LYS A 7 15.06 -8.99 23.61
C LYS A 7 14.11 -9.09 22.42
N PRO A 8 12.84 -8.66 22.53
CA PRO A 8 12.02 -8.51 21.34
C PRO A 8 12.79 -7.55 20.41
N GLN A 9 13.16 -8.05 19.24
CA GLN A 9 13.69 -7.22 18.18
C GLN A 9 12.56 -6.26 17.85
N GLU A 10 12.74 -4.98 18.19
CA GLU A 10 11.86 -3.90 17.72
C GLU A 10 11.75 -4.12 16.21
N PRO A 11 10.53 -4.20 15.64
CA PRO A 11 10.40 -4.47 14.22
C PRO A 11 11.24 -3.42 13.52
N ASP A 12 12.30 -3.85 12.84
CA ASP A 12 13.06 -3.01 11.92
C ASP A 12 11.99 -2.31 11.08
N LEU A 13 11.75 -1.03 11.38
CA LEU A 13 10.91 -0.17 10.56
C LEU A 13 11.57 -0.30 9.20
N ILE A 14 10.93 -1.07 8.31
CA ILE A 14 11.41 -1.27 6.96
C ILE A 14 11.30 0.12 6.34
N MET A 15 12.36 0.92 6.49
CA MET A 15 12.48 2.26 5.96
C MET A 15 12.67 2.08 4.45
N GLY A 16 11.59 1.70 3.77
CA GLY A 16 11.57 1.63 2.32
C GLY A 16 11.61 3.04 1.77
N ASP A 17 12.79 3.53 1.41
CA ASP A 17 13.08 4.76 0.63
C ASP A 17 12.36 6.08 1.05
N GLY A 18 11.53 6.08 2.11
CA GLY A 18 10.58 7.15 2.43
C GLY A 18 9.40 7.29 1.45
N LYS A 19 9.41 6.57 0.31
CA LYS A 19 8.44 6.76 -0.77
C LYS A 19 7.09 6.15 -0.44
N LYS A 20 6.07 6.98 -0.55
CA LYS A 20 4.68 6.61 -0.37
C LYS A 20 3.98 6.47 -1.72
N TYR A 21 2.97 5.62 -1.76
CA TYR A 21 2.20 5.34 -2.96
C TYR A 21 0.71 5.37 -2.65
N ILE A 22 -0.09 5.83 -3.62
CA ILE A 22 -1.55 5.76 -3.57
C ILE A 22 -2.07 4.94 -4.75
N ILE A 23 -3.30 4.44 -4.65
CA ILE A 23 -4.00 3.82 -5.77
C ILE A 23 -5.06 4.78 -6.29
N LEU A 24 -5.07 4.97 -7.61
CA LEU A 24 -6.16 5.62 -8.32
C LEU A 24 -7.06 4.57 -8.97
N GLU A 25 -8.37 4.68 -8.76
CA GLU A 25 -9.41 3.90 -9.42
C GLU A 25 -10.03 4.74 -10.54
N LYS A 26 -10.15 4.18 -11.75
CA LYS A 26 -10.83 4.83 -12.85
C LYS A 26 -12.34 4.83 -12.62
N SER A 27 -12.90 5.99 -12.33
CA SER A 27 -14.35 6.15 -12.17
C SER A 27 -15.07 6.08 -13.51
N ARG A 28 -16.29 5.57 -13.51
CA ARG A 28 -17.16 5.52 -14.70
C ARG A 28 -17.63 6.91 -15.14
N SER A 29 -17.67 7.86 -14.21
CA SER A 29 -18.24 9.19 -14.45
C SER A 29 -17.22 10.32 -14.36
N PHE A 30 -16.14 10.15 -13.59
CA PHE A 30 -15.19 11.22 -13.27
C PHE A 30 -13.76 10.70 -13.24
N GLY A 31 -13.07 10.66 -14.40
CA GLY A 31 -11.62 10.48 -14.47
C GLY A 31 -11.03 9.40 -13.55
N TRP A 32 -9.94 9.75 -12.87
CA TRP A 32 -9.26 8.93 -11.87
C TRP A 32 -9.56 9.48 -10.47
N ASP A 33 -9.95 8.61 -9.53
CA ASP A 33 -10.25 8.97 -8.14
C ASP A 33 -9.38 8.16 -7.17
N ILE A 34 -9.19 8.64 -5.95
CA ILE A 34 -8.28 8.00 -5.00
C ILE A 34 -9.00 6.86 -4.27
N VAL A 35 -8.40 5.67 -4.24
CA VAL A 35 -8.85 4.60 -3.36
C VAL A 35 -8.63 5.04 -1.92
N ARG A 36 -9.73 5.30 -1.20
CA ARG A 36 -9.76 5.93 0.13
C ARG A 36 -8.80 5.29 1.14
N GLU A 37 -8.61 3.98 1.09
CA GLU A 37 -7.70 3.22 1.95
C GLU A 37 -6.24 3.65 1.79
N THR A 38 -5.89 4.19 0.62
CA THR A 38 -4.52 4.57 0.25
C THR A 38 -4.27 6.08 0.34
N ARG A 39 -5.26 6.89 0.74
CA ARG A 39 -5.22 8.37 0.67
C ARG A 39 -4.04 9.04 1.39
N TYR A 40 -3.46 8.36 2.39
CA TYR A 40 -2.35 8.88 3.19
C TYR A 40 -0.99 8.43 2.67
N GLY A 41 -0.97 7.65 1.59
CA GLY A 41 0.23 7.03 1.08
C GLY A 41 0.61 5.79 1.91
N LEU A 42 0.91 4.70 1.20
CA LEU A 42 1.40 3.46 1.79
C LEU A 42 2.76 3.10 1.20
N PRO A 43 3.60 2.34 1.91
CA PRO A 43 4.82 1.79 1.34
C PRO A 43 4.51 0.83 0.18
N LEU A 44 5.51 0.59 -0.66
CA LEU A 44 5.34 -0.20 -1.89
C LEU A 44 4.85 -1.64 -1.65
N ASP A 45 5.21 -2.25 -0.53
CA ASP A 45 4.74 -3.61 -0.22
C ASP A 45 3.24 -3.61 0.10
N GLU A 46 2.82 -2.72 0.99
CA GLU A 46 1.41 -2.58 1.38
C GLU A 46 0.51 -2.15 0.22
N ILE A 47 0.95 -1.20 -0.62
CA ILE A 47 0.13 -0.75 -1.76
C ILE A 47 -0.11 -1.87 -2.77
N LYS A 48 0.84 -2.80 -2.95
CA LYS A 48 0.66 -3.98 -3.80
C LYS A 48 -0.37 -4.94 -3.23
N GLN A 49 -0.40 -5.10 -1.91
CA GLN A 49 -1.41 -5.93 -1.24
C GLN A 49 -2.80 -5.32 -1.41
N VAL A 50 -2.95 -4.01 -1.21
CA VAL A 50 -4.22 -3.31 -1.45
C VAL A 50 -4.63 -3.45 -2.91
N HIS A 51 -3.72 -3.26 -3.87
CA HIS A 51 -4.01 -3.42 -5.29
C HIS A 51 -4.51 -4.84 -5.64
N ALA A 52 -3.85 -5.88 -5.12
CA ALA A 52 -4.30 -7.26 -5.31
C ALA A 52 -5.68 -7.51 -4.68
N TYR A 53 -5.95 -6.91 -3.52
CA TYR A 53 -7.26 -6.98 -2.87
C TYR A 53 -8.37 -6.33 -3.71
N GLN A 54 -8.13 -5.14 -4.27
CA GLN A 54 -9.10 -4.44 -5.14
C GLN A 54 -9.49 -5.31 -6.36
N ILE A 55 -8.51 -5.99 -6.98
CA ILE A 55 -8.78 -6.87 -8.11
C ILE A 55 -9.56 -8.11 -7.68
N LYS A 56 -9.12 -8.77 -6.61
CA LYS A 56 -9.66 -10.08 -6.20
C LYS A 56 -11.05 -9.99 -5.58
N TYR A 57 -11.30 -8.98 -4.77
CA TYR A 57 -12.51 -8.92 -3.94
C TYR A 57 -13.49 -7.80 -4.34
N ARG A 58 -13.04 -6.77 -5.05
CA ARG A 58 -13.93 -5.72 -5.59
C ARG A 58 -14.22 -5.86 -7.09
N ASP A 59 -13.70 -6.91 -7.73
CA ASP A 59 -13.87 -7.20 -9.17
C ASP A 59 -13.45 -6.03 -10.08
N ILE A 60 -12.47 -5.23 -9.62
CA ILE A 60 -11.98 -4.11 -10.40
C ILE A 60 -10.96 -4.62 -11.41
N SER A 61 -11.17 -4.31 -12.69
CA SER A 61 -10.21 -4.64 -13.73
C SER A 61 -8.86 -3.98 -13.45
N PRO A 62 -7.73 -4.70 -13.52
CA PRO A 62 -6.40 -4.14 -13.23
C PRO A 62 -6.06 -2.87 -14.04
N LYS A 63 -6.56 -2.77 -15.28
CA LYS A 63 -6.39 -1.59 -16.14
C LYS A 63 -7.07 -0.32 -15.63
N ASN A 64 -7.99 -0.46 -14.68
CA ASN A 64 -8.71 0.64 -14.03
C ASN A 64 -8.08 0.99 -12.68
N LEU A 65 -6.92 0.43 -12.34
CA LEU A 65 -6.16 0.77 -11.15
C LEU A 65 -4.77 1.27 -11.53
N LEU A 66 -4.31 2.33 -10.90
CA LEU A 66 -2.95 2.85 -11.04
C LEU A 66 -2.31 3.03 -9.68
N ILE A 67 -1.13 2.46 -9.49
CA ILE A 67 -0.28 2.76 -8.34
C ILE A 67 0.59 3.95 -8.73
N VAL A 68 0.52 5.05 -7.97
CA VAL A 68 1.30 6.26 -8.24
C VAL A 68 2.12 6.64 -7.01
N PRO A 69 3.41 6.99 -7.18
CA PRO A 69 4.20 7.54 -6.09
C PRO A 69 3.69 8.94 -5.73
N VAL A 70 3.76 9.29 -4.44
CA VAL A 70 3.46 10.62 -3.93
C VAL A 70 4.64 11.16 -3.14
N GLU A 71 4.90 12.46 -3.29
CA GLU A 71 5.83 13.21 -2.45
C GLU A 71 5.14 13.52 -1.10
N ASP A 72 5.92 13.65 -0.03
CA ASP A 72 5.41 13.96 1.32
C ASP A 72 4.92 15.42 1.42
#